data_AF-A0A447N7K7-F1
#
_entry.id   AF-A0A447N7K7-F1
#
_cell.length_a   1.000
_cell.length_b   1.000
_cell.length_c   1.000
_cell.angle_alpha   90.00
_cell.angle_beta   90.00
_cell.angle_gamma   90.00
#
_symmetry.space_group_name_H-M   'P 1'
#
loop_
_entity.id
_entity.type
_entity.pdbx_description
1 polymer ?
#
loop_
_entity_poly.entity_id
_entity_poly.type
_entity_poly.pdbx_seq_one_letter_code
_entity_poly.pdbx_strand_id
1 'polypeptide(L)'
;MVNEHGRLLYPRALALLEQAVEIEQLFREDNGAIRVYASSTIGNYILPAMIARYRQHYPALPLELSVGNSQDVINAVLDFRVDIGLIEGPCHSTEIISEPWLEDELVVFAAPSSPLTQGPVTLEQLAASPWILRERGSGTREIVDYLLLSHLPRFHMAMELGNSEADQTCGASWTGDKLFIAPGDC
;
A
#
# COMPACT_ATOMS: atom_id res chain seq x y z
N MET A 1 -20.94 37.32 -46.79
CA MET A 1 -19.92 37.08 -47.83
C MET A 1 -18.56 37.03 -47.14
N VAL A 2 -17.82 35.92 -47.26
CA VAL A 2 -16.55 35.72 -46.53
C VAL A 2 -15.39 36.21 -47.43
N ASN A 3 -14.51 37.05 -46.90
CA ASN A 3 -13.32 37.52 -47.63
C ASN A 3 -12.25 36.41 -47.71
N GLU A 4 -11.15 36.65 -48.43
CA GLU A 4 -10.08 35.66 -48.64
C GLU A 4 -9.45 35.15 -47.33
N HIS A 5 -9.21 36.07 -46.38
CA HIS A 5 -8.73 35.72 -45.04
C HIS A 5 -9.72 34.82 -44.29
N GLY A 6 -11.03 35.11 -44.38
CA GLY A 6 -12.06 34.29 -43.78
C GLY A 6 -12.17 32.90 -44.42
N ARG A 7 -11.92 32.76 -45.73
CA ARG A 7 -11.83 31.45 -46.39
C ARG A 7 -10.63 30.63 -45.90
N LEU A 8 -9.51 31.29 -45.59
CA LEU A 8 -8.32 30.66 -45.01
C LEU A 8 -8.49 30.32 -43.51
N LEU A 9 -9.28 31.11 -42.77
CA LEU A 9 -9.51 30.92 -41.34
C LEU A 9 -10.58 29.89 -41.04
N TYR A 10 -11.67 29.88 -41.82
CA TYR A 10 -12.85 29.04 -41.59
C TYR A 10 -12.55 27.56 -41.31
N PRO A 11 -11.76 26.83 -42.13
CA PRO A 11 -11.46 25.43 -41.84
C PRO A 11 -10.64 25.24 -40.55
N ARG A 12 -9.78 26.20 -40.18
CA ARG A 12 -9.00 26.15 -38.93
C ARG A 12 -9.89 26.39 -37.70
N ALA A 13 -10.84 27.32 -37.81
CA ALA A 13 -11.80 27.58 -36.76
C ALA A 13 -12.75 26.39 -36.55
N LEU A 14 -13.15 25.71 -37.62
CA LEU A 14 -13.96 24.50 -37.54
C LEU A 14 -13.19 23.36 -36.86
N ALA A 15 -11.92 23.13 -37.23
CA ALA A 15 -11.08 22.11 -36.60
C ALA A 15 -10.90 22.35 -35.08
N LEU A 16 -10.73 23.61 -34.65
CA LEU A 16 -10.65 23.95 -33.22
C LEU A 16 -11.97 23.67 -32.48
N LEU A 17 -13.11 23.92 -33.13
CA LEU A 17 -14.42 23.62 -32.56
C LEU A 17 -14.64 22.11 -32.44
N GLU A 18 -14.26 21.34 -33.45
CA GLU A 18 -14.30 19.87 -33.42
C GLU A 18 -13.43 19.33 -32.29
N GLN A 19 -12.18 19.82 -32.16
CA GLN A 19 -11.29 19.46 -31.04
C GLN A 19 -11.89 19.80 -29.67
N ALA A 20 -12.52 20.97 -29.53
CA ALA A 20 -13.17 21.34 -28.28
C ALA A 20 -14.32 20.39 -27.92
N VAL A 21 -15.13 20.00 -28.91
CA VAL A 21 -16.22 19.03 -28.73
C VAL A 21 -15.69 17.64 -28.38
N GLU A 22 -14.61 17.18 -29.01
CA GLU A 22 -13.96 15.91 -28.67
C GLU A 22 -13.46 15.91 -27.22
N ILE A 23 -12.82 16.99 -26.77
CA ILE A 23 -12.37 17.13 -25.38
C ILE A 23 -13.56 17.06 -24.43
N GLU A 24 -14.66 17.76 -24.71
CA GLU A 24 -15.87 17.68 -23.88
C GLU A 24 -16.45 16.26 -23.82
N GLN A 25 -16.40 15.51 -24.93
CA GLN A 25 -16.91 14.15 -24.98
C GLN A 25 -16.08 13.18 -24.13
N LEU A 26 -14.77 13.38 -24.01
CA LEU A 26 -13.90 12.55 -23.15
C LEU A 26 -14.34 12.54 -21.67
N PHE A 27 -15.02 13.60 -21.21
CA PHE A 27 -15.49 13.73 -19.83
C PHE A 27 -17.00 13.47 -19.66
N ARG A 28 -17.72 13.08 -20.72
CA ARG A 28 -19.17 12.78 -20.64
C ARG A 28 -19.46 11.34 -20.24
N GLU A 29 -18.50 10.45 -20.40
CA GLU A 29 -18.63 9.05 -20.00
C GLU A 29 -17.75 8.78 -18.77
N ASP A 30 -18.38 8.31 -17.68
CA ASP A 30 -17.69 7.88 -16.47
C ASP A 30 -16.96 6.54 -16.75
N ASN A 31 -15.87 6.60 -17.50
CA ASN A 31 -15.13 5.42 -17.97
C ASN A 31 -13.67 5.41 -17.47
N GLY A 32 -13.28 6.39 -16.65
CA GLY A 32 -11.93 6.50 -16.12
C GLY A 32 -11.58 5.27 -15.29
N ALA A 33 -10.46 4.62 -15.64
CA ALA A 33 -9.89 3.57 -14.80
C ALA A 33 -9.35 4.20 -13.52
N ILE A 34 -9.74 3.66 -12.36
CA ILE A 34 -9.08 4.01 -11.09
C ILE A 34 -7.87 3.07 -10.92
N ARG A 35 -6.70 3.65 -10.66
CA ARG A 35 -5.45 2.93 -10.41
C ARG A 35 -5.13 2.99 -8.92
N VAL A 36 -5.10 1.82 -8.28
CA VAL A 36 -4.80 1.71 -6.84
C VAL A 36 -3.53 0.88 -6.66
N TYR A 37 -2.62 1.35 -5.84
CA TYR A 37 -1.47 0.58 -5.38
C TYR A 37 -1.59 0.40 -3.86
N ALA A 38 -1.63 -0.84 -3.39
CA ALA A 38 -1.57 -1.14 -1.97
C ALA A 38 -0.25 -1.79 -1.55
N SER A 39 0.13 -1.59 -0.30
CA SER A 39 1.12 -2.40 0.37
C SER A 39 0.69 -3.88 0.39
N SER A 40 1.63 -4.82 0.55
CA SER A 40 1.32 -6.25 0.57
C SER A 40 0.23 -6.64 1.57
N THR A 41 0.31 -6.15 2.79
CA THR A 41 -0.63 -6.56 3.83
C THR A 41 -2.04 -6.01 3.53
N ILE A 42 -2.16 -4.75 3.14
CA ILE A 42 -3.46 -4.20 2.71
C ILE A 42 -3.96 -4.91 1.44
N GLY A 43 -3.07 -5.11 0.46
CA GLY A 43 -3.39 -5.69 -0.84
C GLY A 43 -3.87 -7.13 -0.77
N ASN A 44 -3.31 -7.93 0.14
CA ASN A 44 -3.62 -9.35 0.26
C ASN A 44 -4.79 -9.64 1.21
N TYR A 45 -4.98 -8.83 2.25
CA TYR A 45 -5.98 -9.12 3.29
C TYR A 45 -7.20 -8.19 3.27
N ILE A 46 -7.04 -6.92 2.89
CA ILE A 46 -8.13 -5.92 3.02
C ILE A 46 -8.75 -5.59 1.65
N LEU A 47 -7.91 -5.36 0.64
CA LEU A 47 -8.36 -4.98 -0.70
C LEU A 47 -9.39 -5.96 -1.30
N PRO A 48 -9.25 -7.30 -1.22
CA PRO A 48 -10.20 -8.21 -1.86
C PRO A 48 -11.66 -7.96 -1.46
N ALA A 49 -11.92 -7.72 -0.17
CA ALA A 49 -13.25 -7.42 0.35
C ALA A 49 -13.74 -6.03 -0.09
N MET A 50 -12.85 -5.02 -0.10
CA MET A 50 -13.18 -3.67 -0.58
C MET A 50 -13.53 -3.67 -2.07
N ILE A 51 -12.77 -4.38 -2.90
CA ILE A 51 -12.98 -4.49 -4.34
C ILE A 51 -14.30 -5.20 -4.64
N ALA A 52 -14.63 -6.27 -3.91
CA ALA A 52 -15.91 -6.96 -4.06
C ALA A 52 -17.09 -5.99 -3.85
N ARG A 53 -17.03 -5.14 -2.82
CA ARG A 53 -18.05 -4.11 -2.55
C ARG A 53 -18.06 -3.00 -3.60
N TYR A 54 -16.89 -2.56 -4.06
CA TYR A 54 -16.76 -1.55 -5.12
C TYR A 54 -17.41 -2.03 -6.42
N ARG A 55 -17.11 -3.27 -6.84
CA ARG A 55 -17.66 -3.88 -8.07
C ARG A 55 -19.18 -4.06 -8.03
N GLN A 56 -19.80 -4.19 -6.86
CA GLN A 56 -21.26 -4.23 -6.74
C GLN A 56 -21.92 -2.88 -7.10
N HIS A 57 -21.27 -1.76 -6.77
CA HIS A 57 -21.78 -0.42 -7.05
C HIS A 57 -21.34 0.08 -8.43
N TYR A 58 -20.16 -0.33 -8.90
CA TYR A 58 -19.53 0.11 -10.15
C TYR A 58 -19.04 -1.08 -11.00
N PRO A 59 -19.94 -1.89 -11.58
CA PRO A 59 -19.56 -3.12 -12.26
C PRO A 59 -18.77 -2.87 -13.56
N ALA A 60 -19.07 -1.78 -14.26
CA ALA A 60 -18.49 -1.47 -15.57
C ALA A 60 -17.21 -0.61 -15.52
N LEU A 61 -16.88 -0.01 -14.36
CA LEU A 61 -15.71 0.84 -14.22
C LEU A 61 -14.42 0.00 -14.21
N PRO A 62 -13.41 0.32 -15.03
CA PRO A 62 -12.10 -0.33 -14.93
C PRO A 62 -11.44 -0.01 -13.58
N LEU A 63 -10.74 -1.00 -13.01
CA LEU A 63 -9.98 -0.87 -11.77
C LEU A 63 -8.66 -1.60 -11.98
N GLU A 64 -7.55 -0.89 -11.86
CA GLU A 64 -6.20 -1.41 -11.96
C GLU A 64 -5.58 -1.48 -10.57
N LEU A 65 -5.00 -2.63 -10.22
CA LEU A 65 -4.49 -2.92 -8.88
C LEU A 65 -3.04 -3.38 -8.95
N SER A 66 -2.20 -2.80 -8.11
CA SER A 66 -0.81 -3.21 -7.90
C SER A 66 -0.56 -3.47 -6.41
N VAL A 67 0.36 -4.39 -6.11
CA VAL A 67 0.73 -4.79 -4.74
C VAL A 67 2.26 -4.86 -4.60
N GLY A 68 2.78 -4.36 -3.48
CA GLY A 68 4.18 -3.98 -3.31
C GLY A 68 4.45 -3.48 -1.89
N ASN A 69 5.63 -2.95 -1.59
CA ASN A 69 5.88 -2.41 -0.24
C ASN A 69 5.46 -0.93 -0.17
N SER A 70 5.40 -0.37 1.03
CA SER A 70 4.94 1.00 1.24
C SER A 70 5.78 2.03 0.48
N GLN A 71 7.09 1.82 0.36
CA GLN A 71 7.97 2.70 -0.42
C GLN A 71 7.63 2.69 -1.91
N ASP A 72 7.35 1.51 -2.49
CA ASP A 72 6.95 1.37 -3.90
C ASP A 72 5.63 2.08 -4.17
N VAL A 73 4.68 1.99 -3.24
CA VAL A 73 3.38 2.68 -3.30
C VAL A 73 3.57 4.19 -3.27
N ILE A 74 4.35 4.70 -2.31
CA ILE A 74 4.65 6.14 -2.18
C ILE A 74 5.29 6.67 -3.48
N ASN A 75 6.27 5.95 -4.02
CA ASN A 75 6.92 6.34 -5.27
C ASN A 75 5.93 6.34 -6.45
N ALA A 76 5.04 5.35 -6.54
CA ALA A 76 4.06 5.30 -7.61
C ALA A 76 3.05 6.46 -7.55
N VAL A 77 2.68 6.93 -6.35
CA VAL A 77 1.84 8.12 -6.19
C VAL A 77 2.60 9.38 -6.61
N LEU A 78 3.85 9.56 -6.16
CA LEU A 78 4.70 10.70 -6.54
C LEU A 78 4.92 10.79 -8.05
N ASP A 79 5.07 9.64 -8.71
CA ASP A 79 5.27 9.53 -10.15
C ASP A 79 3.96 9.66 -10.96
N PHE A 80 2.81 9.89 -10.30
CA PHE A 80 1.47 9.87 -10.92
C PHE A 80 1.15 8.57 -11.69
N ARG A 81 1.78 7.45 -11.29
CA ARG A 81 1.51 6.13 -11.89
C ARG A 81 0.22 5.52 -11.38
N VAL A 82 -0.22 5.92 -10.18
CA VAL A 82 -1.49 5.51 -9.58
C VAL A 82 -2.23 6.71 -8.99
N ASP A 83 -3.54 6.57 -8.85
CA ASP A 83 -4.41 7.64 -8.32
C ASP A 83 -4.47 7.58 -6.79
N ILE A 84 -4.42 6.36 -6.21
CA ILE A 84 -4.53 6.13 -4.77
C ILE A 84 -3.47 5.12 -4.32
N GLY A 85 -2.74 5.49 -3.27
CA GLY A 85 -1.83 4.61 -2.54
C GLY A 85 -2.41 4.21 -1.19
N LEU A 86 -2.37 2.93 -0.84
CA LEU A 86 -2.72 2.42 0.49
C LEU A 86 -1.48 1.81 1.12
N ILE A 87 -1.06 2.33 2.28
CA ILE A 87 0.14 1.87 2.98
C ILE A 87 -0.14 1.70 4.48
N GLU A 88 0.68 0.88 5.14
CA GLU A 88 0.85 0.93 6.58
C GLU A 88 1.89 2.00 6.95
N GLY A 89 1.74 2.56 8.15
CA GLY A 89 2.71 3.49 8.70
C GLY A 89 2.68 4.89 8.08
N PRO A 90 3.60 5.76 8.54
CA PRO A 90 3.62 7.16 8.13
C PRO A 90 4.09 7.33 6.68
N CYS A 91 3.47 8.25 5.94
CA CYS A 91 4.05 8.79 4.72
C CYS A 91 4.87 10.03 5.06
N HIS A 92 6.17 10.01 4.78
CA HIS A 92 7.07 11.14 5.07
C HIS A 92 7.19 12.17 3.95
N SER A 93 6.56 11.92 2.80
CA SER A 93 6.60 12.87 1.69
C SER A 93 5.65 14.03 1.92
N THR A 94 6.16 15.26 1.84
CA THR A 94 5.34 16.48 1.94
C THR A 94 4.55 16.77 0.65
N GLU A 95 4.82 16.05 -0.43
CA GLU A 95 4.14 16.20 -1.72
C GLU A 95 2.88 15.33 -1.80
N ILE A 96 2.68 14.41 -0.85
CA ILE A 96 1.53 13.52 -0.78
C ILE A 96 0.62 13.95 0.38
N ILE A 97 -0.68 14.04 0.09
CA ILE A 97 -1.70 14.13 1.14
C ILE A 97 -1.93 12.71 1.65
N SER A 98 -1.61 12.48 2.92
CA SER A 98 -1.79 11.19 3.60
C SER A 98 -2.83 11.34 4.71
N GLU A 99 -3.85 10.48 4.69
CA GLU A 99 -4.93 10.47 5.68
C GLU A 99 -5.03 9.08 6.34
N PRO A 100 -5.05 9.01 7.68
CA PRO A 100 -5.35 7.77 8.39
C PRO A 100 -6.77 7.30 8.06
N TRP A 101 -6.94 6.02 7.73
CA TRP A 101 -8.22 5.47 7.30
C TRP A 101 -8.62 4.18 8.04
N LEU A 102 -7.63 3.45 8.57
CA LEU A 102 -7.81 2.23 9.34
C LEU A 102 -6.71 2.15 10.40
N GLU A 103 -7.09 1.72 11.60
CA GLU A 103 -6.16 1.37 12.68
C GLU A 103 -6.03 -0.14 12.78
N ASP A 104 -4.83 -0.61 13.09
CA ASP A 104 -4.49 -2.03 13.23
C ASP A 104 -3.53 -2.21 14.43
N GLU A 105 -3.55 -3.38 15.05
CA GLU A 105 -2.69 -3.74 16.17
C GLU A 105 -1.57 -4.67 15.71
N LEU A 106 -0.32 -4.25 15.90
CA LEU A 106 0.84 -5.10 15.64
C LEU A 106 1.15 -5.95 16.87
N VAL A 107 1.15 -7.27 16.70
CA VAL A 107 1.44 -8.23 17.76
C VAL A 107 2.72 -9.01 17.48
N VAL A 108 3.42 -9.39 18.54
CA VAL A 108 4.61 -10.25 18.47
C VAL A 108 4.17 -11.71 18.49
N PHE A 109 4.47 -12.42 17.42
CA PHE A 109 4.25 -13.85 17.31
C PHE A 109 5.46 -14.63 17.83
N ALA A 110 5.17 -15.65 18.63
CA ALA A 110 6.12 -16.62 19.16
C ALA A 110 5.48 -18.02 19.15
N ALA A 111 6.30 -19.05 19.33
CA ALA A 111 5.87 -20.45 19.20
C ALA A 111 5.16 -20.79 20.48
N PRO A 112 4.20 -21.73 20.41
CA PRO A 112 3.63 -22.31 21.60
C PRO A 112 4.71 -22.80 22.59
N SER A 113 5.84 -23.31 22.08
CA SER A 113 6.99 -23.78 22.88
C SER A 113 7.95 -22.69 23.37
N SER A 114 7.77 -21.42 22.96
CA SER A 114 8.66 -20.34 23.35
C SER A 114 8.55 -20.05 24.85
N PRO A 115 9.65 -19.83 25.58
CA PRO A 115 9.61 -19.39 26.98
C PRO A 115 8.84 -18.07 27.19
N LEU A 116 8.70 -17.27 26.14
CA LEU A 116 7.96 -16.00 26.18
C LEU A 116 6.46 -16.17 26.38
N THR A 117 5.91 -17.37 26.16
CA THR A 117 4.48 -17.64 26.34
C THR A 117 4.10 -17.92 27.80
N GLN A 118 5.08 -18.07 28.69
CA GLN A 118 4.88 -18.54 30.06
C GLN A 118 4.60 -17.40 31.07
N GLY A 119 4.53 -16.15 30.62
CA GLY A 119 4.29 -15.00 31.50
C GLY A 119 4.53 -13.66 30.81
N PRO A 120 4.58 -12.55 31.58
CA PRO A 120 4.88 -11.23 31.06
C PRO A 120 6.27 -11.19 30.40
N VAL A 121 6.33 -10.59 29.20
CA VAL A 121 7.55 -10.50 28.40
C VAL A 121 8.32 -9.21 28.74
N THR A 122 9.64 -9.32 28.95
CA THR A 122 10.52 -8.17 29.18
C THR A 122 11.30 -7.78 27.92
N LEU A 123 11.78 -6.53 27.86
CA LEU A 123 12.60 -6.06 26.75
C LEU A 123 13.91 -6.86 26.61
N GLU A 124 14.51 -7.32 27.71
CA GLU A 124 15.71 -8.14 27.68
C GLU A 124 15.46 -9.50 27.02
N GLN A 125 14.29 -10.10 27.27
CA GLN A 125 13.91 -11.36 26.64
C GLN A 125 13.67 -11.18 25.14
N LEU A 126 13.04 -10.06 24.75
CA LEU A 126 12.86 -9.69 23.34
C LEU A 126 14.20 -9.42 22.64
N ALA A 127 15.12 -8.71 23.29
CA ALA A 127 16.46 -8.42 22.80
C ALA A 127 17.30 -9.69 22.60
N ALA A 128 17.17 -10.68 23.48
CA ALA A 128 17.89 -11.94 23.40
C ALA A 128 17.31 -12.92 22.34
N SER A 129 16.08 -12.70 21.88
CA SER A 129 15.42 -13.58 20.94
C SER A 129 15.86 -13.28 19.50
N PRO A 130 15.97 -14.30 18.62
CA PRO A 130 16.19 -14.07 17.20
C PRO A 130 14.91 -13.48 16.56
N TRP A 131 15.05 -12.55 15.63
CA TRP A 131 13.93 -11.88 14.95
C TRP A 131 13.88 -12.20 13.47
N ILE A 132 12.67 -12.44 12.97
CA ILE A 132 12.30 -12.38 11.56
C ILE A 132 11.65 -11.02 11.35
N LEU A 133 12.24 -10.19 10.51
CA LEU A 133 11.74 -8.84 10.25
C LEU A 133 11.35 -8.70 8.78
N ARG A 134 10.47 -7.75 8.50
CA ARG A 134 10.15 -7.32 7.14
C ARG A 134 11.33 -6.60 6.50
N GLU A 135 11.32 -6.58 5.18
CA GLU A 135 12.25 -5.82 4.36
C GLU A 135 12.19 -4.33 4.67
N ARG A 136 13.30 -3.63 4.39
CA ARG A 136 13.29 -2.17 4.41
C ARG A 136 12.33 -1.62 3.35
N GLY A 137 11.64 -0.53 3.69
CA GLY A 137 10.60 0.06 2.84
C GLY A 137 9.19 -0.50 3.10
N SER A 138 9.06 -1.52 3.95
CA SER A 138 7.76 -1.93 4.52
C SER A 138 7.33 -0.95 5.63
N GLY A 139 6.07 -0.52 5.60
CA GLY A 139 5.50 0.34 6.64
C GLY A 139 5.48 -0.32 8.02
N THR A 140 5.14 -1.61 8.08
CA THR A 140 5.24 -2.39 9.32
C THR A 140 6.67 -2.43 9.84
N ARG A 141 7.67 -2.58 8.95
CA ARG A 141 9.08 -2.59 9.35
C ARG A 141 9.46 -1.29 10.04
N GLU A 142 9.05 -0.17 9.45
CA GLU A 142 9.34 1.15 9.98
C GLU A 142 8.70 1.39 11.35
N ILE A 143 7.43 1.02 11.52
CA ILE A 143 6.74 1.12 12.81
C ILE A 143 7.45 0.27 13.86
N VAL A 144 7.84 -0.97 13.53
CA VAL A 144 8.56 -1.88 14.44
C VAL A 144 9.92 -1.32 14.84
N ASP A 145 10.67 -0.78 13.88
CA ASP A 145 11.96 -0.15 14.14
C ASP A 145 11.81 1.03 15.12
N TYR A 146 10.78 1.86 14.93
CA TYR A 146 10.52 3.04 15.75
C TYR A 146 9.98 2.71 17.15
N LEU A 147 8.96 1.84 17.25
CA LEU A 147 8.26 1.58 18.52
C LEU A 147 8.98 0.56 19.40
N LEU A 148 9.57 -0.49 18.80
CA LEU A 148 10.16 -1.59 19.56
C LEU A 148 11.68 -1.61 19.48
N LEU A 149 12.26 -1.71 18.28
CA LEU A 149 13.69 -2.00 18.16
C LEU A 149 14.58 -0.84 18.64
N SER A 150 14.08 0.40 18.58
CA SER A 150 14.74 1.58 19.17
C SER A 150 14.97 1.46 20.68
N HIS A 151 14.18 0.62 21.37
CA HIS A 151 14.30 0.34 22.80
C HIS A 151 15.07 -0.95 23.11
N LEU A 152 15.47 -1.72 22.09
CA LEU A 152 16.27 -2.94 22.25
C LEU A 152 17.76 -2.61 22.06
N PRO A 153 18.57 -2.51 23.14
CA PRO A 153 19.95 -2.04 23.05
C PRO A 153 20.84 -2.91 22.14
N ARG A 154 20.49 -4.19 21.98
CA ARG A 154 21.01 -5.11 20.97
C ARG A 154 19.92 -6.15 20.67
N PHE A 155 19.63 -6.39 19.39
CA PHE A 155 18.75 -7.48 18.96
C PHE A 155 19.44 -8.30 17.87
N HIS A 156 19.01 -9.55 17.69
CA HIS A 156 19.53 -10.45 16.66
C HIS A 156 18.53 -10.59 15.52
N MET A 157 18.80 -9.96 14.38
CA MET A 157 18.06 -10.23 13.15
C MET A 157 18.53 -11.56 12.56
N ALA A 158 17.69 -12.58 12.66
CA ALA A 158 17.98 -13.90 12.14
C ALA A 158 17.56 -14.05 10.67
N MET A 159 16.58 -13.28 10.21
CA MET A 159 16.05 -13.32 8.85
C MET A 159 15.35 -12.01 8.49
N GLU A 160 15.41 -11.65 7.22
CA GLU A 160 14.59 -10.61 6.62
C GLU A 160 13.68 -11.27 5.56
N LEU A 161 12.39 -10.95 5.57
CA LEU A 161 11.39 -11.47 4.62
C LEU A 161 10.94 -10.37 3.67
N GLY A 162 10.83 -10.70 2.39
CA GLY A 162 10.21 -9.83 1.40
C GLY A 162 8.68 -9.97 1.37
N ASN A 163 8.06 -9.07 0.61
CA ASN A 163 6.61 -8.93 0.45
C ASN A 163 5.79 -10.22 0.37
N SER A 164 6.17 -11.20 -0.44
CA SER A 164 5.36 -12.42 -0.62
C SER A 164 5.57 -13.49 0.47
N GLU A 165 6.68 -13.41 1.21
CA GLU A 165 7.11 -14.44 2.16
C GLU A 165 6.62 -14.13 3.57
N ALA A 166 6.50 -12.85 3.91
CA ALA A 166 5.98 -12.40 5.20
C ALA A 166 4.52 -12.81 5.42
N ASP A 167 3.67 -12.65 4.40
CA ASP A 167 2.25 -12.98 4.47
C ASP A 167 2.03 -14.50 4.63
N GLN A 168 2.84 -15.32 3.94
CA GLN A 168 2.83 -16.78 4.11
C GLN A 168 3.28 -17.20 5.52
N THR A 169 4.25 -16.48 6.08
CA THR A 169 4.76 -16.75 7.43
C THR A 169 3.72 -16.45 8.49
N CYS A 170 2.86 -15.44 8.29
CA CYS A 170 1.69 -15.16 9.15
C CYS A 170 0.71 -16.34 9.19
N GLY A 171 0.38 -16.92 8.03
CA GLY A 171 -0.67 -17.95 7.91
C GLY A 171 -0.24 -19.38 8.24
N ALA A 172 1.05 -19.66 8.40
CA ALA A 172 1.56 -21.00 8.72
C ALA A 172 1.75 -21.17 10.23
N SER A 173 1.50 -22.37 10.76
CA SER A 173 1.79 -22.74 12.15
C SER A 173 3.27 -22.49 12.46
N TRP A 174 3.56 -21.38 13.13
CA TRP A 174 4.90 -20.90 13.41
C TRP A 174 5.63 -21.89 14.35
N THR A 175 6.72 -22.50 13.88
CA THR A 175 7.38 -23.66 14.53
C THR A 175 8.84 -23.39 14.94
N GLY A 176 9.26 -22.13 14.95
CA GLY A 176 10.64 -21.75 15.27
C GLY A 176 10.87 -21.28 16.71
N ASP A 177 12.04 -20.70 16.93
CA ASP A 177 12.48 -19.98 18.12
C ASP A 177 12.65 -18.45 17.86
N LYS A 178 12.32 -17.98 16.65
CA LYS A 178 12.41 -16.60 16.15
C LYS A 178 11.14 -15.72 16.23
N LEU A 179 11.17 -14.57 16.87
CA LEU A 179 10.01 -13.67 16.92
C LEU A 179 9.69 -13.04 15.56
N PHE A 180 8.41 -12.85 15.27
CA PHE A 180 7.88 -12.15 14.09
C PHE A 180 6.82 -11.14 14.52
N ILE A 181 6.64 -10.04 13.78
CA ILE A 181 5.58 -9.06 14.04
C ILE A 181 4.68 -8.95 12.83
N ALA A 182 3.38 -9.00 13.09
CA ALA A 182 2.33 -8.85 12.10
C ALA A 182 1.06 -8.25 12.74
N PRO A 183 0.08 -7.85 11.91
CA PRO A 183 -1.28 -7.57 12.36
C PRO A 183 -1.86 -8.67 13.27
N GLY A 184 -2.61 -8.29 14.30
CA GLY A 184 -3.26 -9.21 15.23
C GLY A 184 -4.41 -10.02 14.64
N ASP A 185 -4.89 -9.63 13.46
CA ASP A 185 -5.93 -10.35 12.71
C ASP A 185 -5.37 -11.49 11.82
N CYS A 186 -4.05 -11.72 11.87
CA CYS A 186 -3.46 -13.03 11.56
C CYS A 186 -3.72 -14.00 12.73
#